data_AF-D1ASP0-F1
#
_entry.id   AF-D1ASP0-F1
#
_cell.length_a   1.000
_cell.length_b   1.000
_cell.length_c   1.000
_cell.angle_alpha   90.00
_cell.angle_beta   90.00
_cell.angle_gamma   90.00
#
_symmetry.space_group_name_H-M   'P 1'
#
loop_
_entity.id
_entity.type
_entity.pdbx_description
1 polymer ?
#
loop_
_entity_poly.entity_id
_entity_poly.type
_entity_poly.pdbx_seq_one_letter_code
_entity_poly.pdbx_strand_id
1 'polypeptide(L)'
;MVVALALMGGRSVYFWWMQRIAGLVMLPVPFLFVFFYRSYGFESVYAADYGFCASISGIALLVAAFYHGVLGVQVVLEDYVQSEVARAFMVTFFRLFSAVTIGAVVLALFFGHGVGGS
;
A
#
# COMPACT_ATOMS: atom_id res chain seq x y z
N MET A 1 -35.85 5.39 -4.14
CA MET A 1 -34.96 5.90 -5.20
C MET A 1 -34.00 6.98 -4.70
N VAL A 2 -34.46 8.03 -4.00
CA VAL A 2 -33.62 9.14 -3.50
C VAL A 2 -32.54 8.71 -2.49
N VAL A 3 -32.85 7.79 -1.56
CA VAL A 3 -31.87 7.27 -0.58
C VAL A 3 -30.77 6.41 -1.24
N ALA A 4 -31.10 5.63 -2.27
CA ALA A 4 -30.11 4.80 -2.99
C ALA A 4 -29.12 5.65 -3.82
N LEU A 5 -29.61 6.74 -4.44
CA LEU A 5 -28.76 7.70 -5.17
C LEU A 5 -27.80 8.47 -4.24
N ALA A 6 -28.26 8.87 -3.05
CA ALA A 6 -27.41 9.55 -2.06
C ALA A 6 -26.29 8.64 -1.52
N LEU A 7 -26.59 7.35 -1.30
CA LEU A 7 -25.60 6.36 -0.86
C LEU A 7 -24.60 5.99 -1.97
N MET A 8 -25.04 5.97 -3.24
CA MET A 8 -24.16 5.75 -4.40
C MET A 8 -23.19 6.93 -4.61
N GLY A 9 -23.66 8.17 -4.45
CA GLY A 9 -22.81 9.37 -4.57
C GLY A 9 -21.73 9.48 -3.50
N GLY A 10 -22.03 9.06 -2.26
CA GLY A 10 -21.03 9.04 -1.18
C GLY A 10 -19.86 8.08 -1.44
N ARG A 11 -20.13 6.91 -2.04
CA ARG A 11 -19.12 5.88 -2.33
C ARG A 11 -18.15 6.32 -3.43
N SER A 12 -18.64 6.97 -4.48
CA SER A 12 -17.78 7.47 -5.58
C SER A 12 -16.91 8.63 -5.14
N VAL A 13 -17.44 9.57 -4.35
CA VAL A 13 -16.67 10.69 -3.78
C VAL A 13 -15.60 10.18 -2.81
N TYR A 14 -15.94 9.22 -1.94
CA TYR A 14 -14.96 8.58 -1.07
C TYR A 14 -13.84 7.91 -1.87
N PHE A 15 -14.20 7.10 -2.89
CA PHE A 15 -13.24 6.43 -3.75
C PHE A 15 -12.30 7.44 -4.46
N TRP A 16 -12.87 8.52 -4.98
CA TRP A 16 -12.12 9.62 -5.58
C TRP A 16 -11.12 10.20 -4.58
N TRP A 17 -11.54 10.55 -3.37
CA TRP A 17 -10.64 11.11 -2.35
C TRP A 17 -9.53 10.16 -1.94
N MET A 18 -9.85 8.87 -1.76
CA MET A 18 -8.86 7.86 -1.37
C MET A 18 -7.73 7.72 -2.40
N GLN A 19 -8.02 7.89 -3.70
CA GLN A 19 -6.97 7.92 -4.73
C GLN A 19 -6.00 9.10 -4.54
N ARG A 20 -6.51 10.29 -4.19
CA ARG A 20 -5.69 11.50 -4.00
C ARG A 20 -4.87 11.41 -2.73
N ILE A 21 -5.49 10.95 -1.64
CA ILE A 21 -4.82 10.76 -0.35
C ILE A 21 -3.70 9.72 -0.51
N ALA A 22 -3.97 8.60 -1.17
CA ALA A 22 -2.95 7.57 -1.43
C ALA A 22 -1.78 8.11 -2.26
N GLY A 23 -2.07 8.88 -3.32
CA GLY A 23 -1.05 9.53 -4.14
C GLY A 23 -0.23 10.57 -3.36
N LEU A 24 -0.89 11.37 -2.51
CA LEU A 24 -0.22 12.36 -1.65
C LEU A 24 0.68 11.71 -0.61
N VAL A 25 0.30 10.56 -0.03
CA VAL A 25 1.14 9.79 0.90
C VAL A 25 2.30 9.13 0.15
N MET A 26 2.09 8.63 -1.07
CA MET A 26 3.17 8.07 -1.89
C MET A 26 4.23 9.10 -2.30
N LEU A 27 3.97 10.41 -2.20
CA LEU A 27 4.93 11.43 -2.61
C LEU A 27 6.08 11.61 -1.60
N PRO A 28 5.86 11.85 -0.28
CA PRO A 28 6.94 12.02 0.69
C PRO A 28 7.54 10.71 1.21
N VAL A 29 6.76 9.63 1.29
CA VAL A 29 7.18 8.38 1.95
C VAL A 29 8.42 7.72 1.30
N PRO A 30 8.59 7.68 -0.04
CA PRO A 30 9.81 7.18 -0.66
C PRO A 30 11.06 7.95 -0.23
N PHE A 31 10.96 9.28 -0.11
CA PHE A 31 12.09 10.11 0.32
C PHE A 31 12.46 9.85 1.79
N LEU A 32 11.46 9.68 2.66
CA LEU A 32 11.67 9.30 4.05
C LEU A 32 12.32 7.92 4.15
N PHE A 33 11.86 6.94 3.37
CA PHE A 33 12.44 5.62 3.32
C PHE A 33 13.92 5.67 2.91
N VAL A 34 14.25 6.36 1.81
CA VAL A 34 15.65 6.51 1.36
C VAL A 34 16.49 7.25 2.40
N PHE A 35 15.95 8.29 3.04
CA PHE A 35 16.64 9.04 4.09
C PHE A 35 16.99 8.15 5.28
N PHE A 36 16.02 7.41 5.84
CA PHE A 36 16.25 6.51 6.96
C PHE A 36 17.17 5.35 6.59
N TYR A 37 16.97 4.78 5.40
CA TYR A 37 17.82 3.70 4.88
C TYR A 37 19.28 4.15 4.72
N ARG A 38 19.51 5.37 4.19
CA ARG A 38 20.87 5.88 3.98
C ARG A 38 21.54 6.35 5.26
N SER A 39 20.76 6.85 6.22
CA SER A 39 21.25 7.28 7.55
C SER A 39 21.77 6.12 8.39
N TYR A 40 21.48 4.88 7.99
CA TYR A 40 21.90 3.66 8.66
C TYR A 40 23.41 3.38 8.58
N GLY A 41 24.12 3.93 7.58
CA GLY A 41 25.48 3.46 7.24
C GLY A 41 25.48 1.97 6.83
N PHE A 42 26.40 1.55 5.97
CA PHE A 42 26.40 0.15 5.51
C PHE A 42 26.84 -0.87 6.60
N GLU A 43 27.31 -0.40 7.76
CA GLU A 43 28.13 -1.19 8.71
C GLU A 43 27.47 -1.47 10.08
N SER A 44 26.44 -0.74 10.51
CA SER A 44 25.86 -0.94 11.85
C SER A 44 24.43 -1.45 11.76
N VAL A 45 24.29 -2.77 11.65
CA VAL A 45 22.98 -3.44 11.61
C VAL A 45 22.16 -3.24 12.91
N TYR A 46 22.82 -2.74 13.97
CA TYR A 46 22.39 -2.86 15.36
C TYR A 46 22.02 -1.54 16.06
N ALA A 47 22.02 -0.40 15.36
CA ALA A 47 21.42 0.82 15.91
C ALA A 47 19.88 0.70 15.83
N ALA A 48 19.29 0.10 16.86
CA ALA A 48 17.89 -0.33 16.92
C ALA A 48 16.88 0.75 16.47
N ASP A 49 17.17 2.03 16.72
CA ASP A 49 16.25 3.14 16.42
C ASP A 49 16.13 3.44 14.92
N TYR A 50 17.22 3.38 14.15
CA TYR A 50 17.21 3.77 12.73
C TYR A 50 16.72 2.64 11.81
N GLY A 51 17.03 1.38 12.15
CA GLY A 51 16.49 0.21 11.43
C GLY A 51 14.97 0.11 11.57
N PHE A 52 14.43 0.45 12.75
CA PHE A 52 12.99 0.50 12.98
C PHE A 52 12.28 1.56 12.12
N CYS A 53 12.83 2.77 12.02
CA CYS A 53 12.29 3.84 11.17
C CYS A 53 12.34 3.49 9.66
N ALA A 54 13.42 2.86 9.20
CA ALA A 54 13.53 2.39 7.82
C ALA A 54 12.50 1.28 7.51
N SER A 55 12.33 0.31 8.42
CA SER A 55 11.33 -0.76 8.30
C SER A 55 9.90 -0.21 8.29
N ILE A 56 9.56 0.73 9.17
CA ILE A 56 8.22 1.37 9.18
C ILE A 56 7.97 2.14 7.90
N SER A 57 8.92 2.98 7.46
CA SER A 57 8.76 3.77 6.24
C SER A 57 8.67 2.89 4.99
N GLY A 58 9.37 1.75 4.96
CA GLY A 58 9.24 0.73 3.92
C GLY A 58 7.88 0.04 3.90
N ILE A 59 7.36 -0.35 5.08
CA ILE A 59 6.00 -0.93 5.20
C ILE A 59 4.95 0.11 4.77
N ALA A 60 5.08 1.35 5.24
CA ALA A 60 4.17 2.43 4.86
C ALA A 60 4.19 2.68 3.34
N LEU A 61 5.37 2.64 2.72
CA LEU A 61 5.53 2.75 1.27
C LEU A 61 4.80 1.62 0.54
N LEU A 62 5.01 0.38 0.96
CA LEU A 62 4.37 -0.79 0.36
C LEU A 62 2.85 -0.71 0.47
N VAL A 63 2.33 -0.40 1.66
CA VAL A 63 0.89 -0.26 1.89
C VAL A 63 0.32 0.84 1.00
N ALA A 64 0.96 2.02 0.94
CA ALA A 64 0.50 3.12 0.11
C ALA A 64 0.53 2.77 -1.39
N ALA A 65 1.60 2.13 -1.87
CA ALA A 65 1.77 1.73 -3.26
C ALA A 65 0.74 0.70 -3.71
N PHE A 66 0.55 -0.37 -2.93
CA PHE A 66 -0.43 -1.40 -3.26
C PHE A 66 -1.87 -0.91 -3.10
N TYR A 67 -2.14 -0.06 -2.10
CA TYR A 67 -3.45 0.56 -1.96
C TYR A 67 -3.78 1.47 -3.15
N HIS A 68 -2.85 2.34 -3.56
CA HIS A 68 -2.99 3.16 -4.76
C HIS A 68 -3.16 2.29 -6.02
N GLY A 69 -2.35 1.24 -6.16
CA GLY A 69 -2.43 0.30 -7.28
C GLY A 69 -3.78 -0.40 -7.40
N VAL A 70 -4.36 -0.87 -6.29
CA VAL A 70 -5.70 -1.48 -6.29
C VAL A 70 -6.77 -0.48 -6.73
N LEU A 71 -6.71 0.77 -6.24
CA LEU A 71 -7.66 1.80 -6.65
C LEU A 71 -7.49 2.20 -8.12
N GLY A 72 -6.26 2.25 -8.63
CA GLY A 72 -5.97 2.58 -10.02
C GLY A 72 -6.42 1.47 -10.98
N VAL A 73 -6.09 0.22 -10.67
CA VAL A 73 -6.53 -0.95 -11.46
C VAL A 73 -8.05 -1.03 -11.50
N GLN A 74 -8.75 -0.71 -10.40
CA GLN A 74 -10.21 -0.70 -10.40
C GLN A 74 -10.78 0.26 -11.45
N VAL A 75 -10.24 1.48 -11.58
CA VAL A 75 -10.69 2.44 -12.62
C VAL A 75 -10.41 1.92 -14.01
N VAL A 76 -9.21 1.40 -14.27
CA VAL A 76 -8.86 0.82 -15.57
C VAL A 76 -9.81 -0.33 -15.93
N LEU A 77 -10.10 -1.22 -14.97
CA LEU A 77 -11.02 -2.32 -15.23
C LEU A 77 -12.46 -1.86 -15.43
N GLU A 78 -12.90 -0.79 -14.75
CA GLU A 78 -14.21 -0.18 -14.96
C GLU A 78 -14.34 0.46 -16.35
N ASP A 79 -13.25 1.02 -16.89
CA ASP A 79 -13.24 1.65 -18.22
C ASP A 79 -13.15 0.64 -19.38
N TYR A 80 -12.40 -0.46 -19.20
CA TYR A 80 -12.04 -1.35 -20.30
C TYR A 80 -12.68 -2.74 -20.26
N VAL A 81 -13.19 -3.22 -19.11
CA VAL A 81 -13.76 -4.57 -18.98
C VAL A 81 -15.28 -4.51 -18.87
N GLN A 82 -15.96 -4.90 -19.94
CA GLN A 82 -17.43 -4.93 -20.03
C GLN A 82 -18.05 -6.09 -19.23
N SER A 83 -17.34 -7.21 -19.08
CA SER A 83 -17.81 -8.35 -18.31
C SER A 83 -17.73 -8.06 -16.80
N GLU A 84 -18.88 -7.96 -16.15
CA GLU A 84 -18.95 -7.70 -14.71
C GLU A 84 -18.26 -8.79 -13.88
N VAL A 85 -18.38 -10.05 -14.30
CA VAL A 85 -17.77 -11.21 -13.62
C VAL A 85 -16.25 -11.14 -13.74
N ALA A 86 -15.73 -10.88 -14.95
CA ALA A 86 -14.28 -10.77 -15.17
C ALA A 86 -13.70 -9.59 -14.37
N ARG A 87 -14.39 -8.43 -14.39
CA ARG A 87 -14.00 -7.25 -13.61
C ARG A 87 -13.96 -7.54 -12.11
N ALA A 88 -15.00 -8.15 -11.56
CA ALA A 88 -15.08 -8.49 -10.14
C ALA A 88 -13.98 -9.48 -9.72
N PHE A 89 -13.73 -10.50 -10.54
CA PHE A 89 -12.65 -11.46 -10.33
C PHE A 89 -11.28 -10.77 -10.33
N MET A 90 -10.98 -9.94 -11.34
CA MET A 90 -9.70 -9.25 -11.45
C MET A 90 -9.44 -8.28 -10.29
N VAL A 91 -10.43 -7.47 -9.91
CA VAL A 91 -10.31 -6.57 -8.74
C VAL A 91 -10.05 -7.36 -7.46
N THR A 92 -10.76 -8.47 -7.27
CA THR A 92 -10.59 -9.34 -6.09
C THR A 92 -9.20 -9.98 -6.08
N PHE A 93 -8.75 -10.48 -7.22
CA PHE A 93 -7.41 -11.04 -7.39
C PHE A 93 -6.33 -10.02 -7.01
N PHE A 94 -6.39 -8.79 -7.54
CA PHE A 94 -5.42 -7.74 -7.22
C PHE A 94 -5.44 -7.36 -5.74
N ARG A 95 -6.62 -7.34 -5.10
CA ARG A 95 -6.72 -7.10 -3.64
C ARG A 95 -6.03 -8.19 -2.82
N LEU A 96 -6.25 -9.45 -3.17
CA LEU A 96 -5.64 -10.59 -2.48
C LEU A 96 -4.13 -10.62 -2.72
N PHE A 97 -3.69 -10.39 -3.95
CA PHE A 97 -2.27 -10.29 -4.30
C PHE A 97 -1.55 -9.21 -3.48
N SER A 98 -2.15 -8.02 -3.40
CA SER A 98 -1.65 -6.92 -2.56
C SER A 98 -1.57 -7.32 -1.08
N ALA A 99 -2.63 -7.91 -0.53
CA ALA A 99 -2.68 -8.31 0.87
C ALA A 99 -1.63 -9.38 1.21
N VAL A 100 -1.48 -10.40 0.36
CA VAL A 100 -0.47 -11.45 0.52
C VAL A 100 0.94 -10.87 0.44
N THR A 101 1.20 -9.97 -0.51
CA THR A 101 2.52 -9.36 -0.68
C THR A 101 2.91 -8.51 0.52
N ILE A 102 2.00 -7.65 1.00
CA ILE A 102 2.22 -6.84 2.21
C ILE A 102 2.46 -7.76 3.42
N GLY A 103 1.62 -8.78 3.60
CA GLY A 103 1.75 -9.74 4.70
C GLY A 103 3.09 -10.48 4.68
N ALA A 104 3.52 -10.94 3.51
CA ALA A 104 4.82 -11.62 3.34
C ALA A 104 6.00 -10.70 3.69
N VAL A 105 5.98 -9.43 3.26
CA VAL A 105 7.06 -8.49 3.57
C VAL A 105 7.07 -8.12 5.06
N VAL A 106 5.91 -7.85 5.66
CA VAL A 106 5.83 -7.57 7.11
C VAL A 106 6.36 -8.75 7.92
N LEU A 107 6.01 -9.98 7.54
CA LEU A 107 6.51 -11.18 8.17
C LEU A 107 8.04 -11.32 8.02
N ALA A 108 8.57 -11.07 6.81
CA ALA A 108 10.00 -11.11 6.55
C ALA A 108 10.77 -10.08 7.38
N LEU A 109 10.26 -8.84 7.51
CA LEU A 109 10.87 -7.79 8.33
C LEU A 109 10.83 -8.14 9.82
N PHE A 110 9.73 -8.72 10.30
CA PHE A 110 9.60 -9.17 11.68
C PHE A 110 10.64 -10.25 12.03
N PHE A 111 10.78 -11.28 11.18
CA PHE A 111 11.81 -12.30 11.38
C PHE A 111 13.23 -11.76 11.19
N GLY A 112 13.44 -10.84 10.27
CA GLY A 112 14.73 -10.18 10.06
C GLY A 112 15.23 -9.43 11.29
N HIS A 113 14.34 -8.74 12.02
CA HIS A 113 14.69 -8.10 13.29
C HIS A 113 14.94 -9.12 14.43
N GLY A 114 14.27 -10.28 14.41
CA GLY A 114 14.42 -11.31 15.45
C GLY A 114 15.73 -12.12 15.37
N VAL A 115 16.31 -12.27 14.18
CA VAL A 115 17.54 -13.06 13.96
C VAL A 115 18.82 -12.28 14.30
N GLY A 116 18.79 -10.95 14.31
CA GLY A 116 19.93 -10.10 14.69
C GLY A 116 20.09 -9.89 16.20
N GLY A 117 19.22 -10.44 17.05
CA GLY A 117 19.24 -10.20 18.50
C GLY A 117 20.18 -11.10 19.32
N SER A 118 21.11 -11.83 18.70
CA SER A 118 22.03 -12.77 19.37
C SER A 118 23.49 -12.45 19.12
#